data_AF-A0A964ZGF1-F1
#
_entry.id   AF-A0A964ZGF1-F1
#
_cell.length_a   1.000
_cell.length_b   1.000
_cell.length_c   1.000
_cell.angle_alpha   90.00
_cell.angle_beta   90.00
_cell.angle_gamma   90.00
#
_symmetry.space_group_name_H-M   'P 1'
#
loop_
_entity.id
_entity.type
_entity.pdbx_description
1 polymer ?
#
loop_
_entity_poly.entity_id
_entity_poly.type
_entity_poly.pdbx_seq_one_letter_code
_entity_poly.pdbx_strand_id
1 'polypeptide(L)'
;MQFTFRNPERSTDPTKTLPSAKSVIVGAFSYSSSSSNYSDQSSATEIDLSARVAKYVWSDYYAQLRESLGEVAKKLKSDGHRAVVLADDNAIVDREVAYQAGLGWFGKNSNLLISGAGSYFVLGCIITSA
;
A
#
# COMPACT_ATOMS: atom_id res chain seq x y z
N MET A 1 -12.64 5.50 -14.30
CA MET A 1 -11.81 4.50 -13.58
C MET A 1 -12.68 3.36 -13.12
N GLN A 2 -12.52 2.15 -13.65
CA GLN A 2 -13.27 0.98 -13.18
C GLN A 2 -12.46 0.06 -12.25
N PHE A 3 -11.20 0.39 -11.90
CA PHE A 3 -10.25 -0.40 -11.10
C PHE A 3 -10.76 -1.71 -10.49
N THR A 4 -10.97 -1.72 -9.17
CA THR A 4 -11.32 -2.90 -8.37
C THR A 4 -12.76 -3.36 -8.64
N PHE A 5 -13.65 -2.43 -8.96
CA PHE A 5 -15.07 -2.72 -9.22
C PHE A 5 -15.31 -3.37 -10.59
N ARG A 6 -14.34 -3.31 -11.52
CA ARG A 6 -14.45 -3.94 -12.85
C ARG A 6 -14.52 -5.46 -12.76
N ASN A 7 -13.84 -6.04 -11.79
CA ASN A 7 -13.85 -7.48 -11.55
C ASN A 7 -13.79 -7.75 -10.03
N PRO A 8 -14.91 -7.59 -9.32
CA PRO A 8 -14.95 -7.77 -7.87
C PRO A 8 -14.48 -9.15 -7.45
N GLU A 9 -14.88 -10.21 -8.16
CA GLU A 9 -14.43 -11.59 -7.86
C GLU A 9 -12.91 -11.69 -7.82
N ARG A 10 -12.20 -11.09 -8.78
CA ARG A 10 -10.73 -11.07 -8.78
C ARG A 10 -10.18 -10.34 -7.55
N SER A 11 -10.77 -9.22 -7.16
CA SER A 11 -10.22 -8.33 -6.13
C SER A 11 -10.64 -8.70 -4.71
N THR A 12 -11.64 -9.57 -4.53
CA THR A 12 -12.14 -9.99 -3.21
C THR A 12 -11.86 -11.45 -2.88
N ASP A 13 -11.33 -12.24 -3.83
CA ASP A 13 -10.96 -13.63 -3.62
C ASP A 13 -9.44 -13.83 -3.86
N PRO A 14 -8.64 -13.95 -2.77
CA PRO A 14 -7.20 -14.18 -2.86
C PRO A 14 -6.81 -15.42 -3.68
N THR A 15 -7.71 -16.40 -3.80
CA THR A 15 -7.45 -17.62 -4.58
C THR A 15 -7.36 -17.35 -6.09
N LYS A 16 -7.93 -16.23 -6.57
CA LYS A 16 -7.80 -15.77 -7.97
C LYS A 16 -6.39 -15.29 -8.29
N THR A 17 -5.63 -14.84 -7.29
CA THR A 17 -4.21 -14.47 -7.43
C THR A 17 -3.31 -15.67 -7.18
N LEU A 18 -3.59 -16.43 -6.11
CA LEU A 18 -2.82 -17.62 -5.75
C LEU A 18 -3.79 -18.76 -5.40
N PRO A 19 -3.99 -19.77 -6.26
CA PRO A 19 -4.98 -20.82 -6.02
C PRO A 19 -4.82 -21.62 -4.71
N SER A 20 -3.63 -21.58 -4.10
CA SER A 20 -3.36 -22.21 -2.79
C SER A 20 -3.32 -21.20 -1.64
N ALA A 21 -3.91 -20.02 -1.80
CA ALA A 21 -3.95 -19.00 -0.77
C ALA A 21 -4.63 -19.55 0.49
N LYS A 22 -4.02 -19.30 1.65
CA LYS A 22 -4.53 -19.66 2.98
C LYS A 22 -4.54 -18.48 3.93
N SER A 23 -3.59 -17.56 3.76
CA SER A 23 -3.47 -16.36 4.59
C SER A 23 -3.01 -15.16 3.76
N VAL A 24 -3.22 -13.97 4.34
CA VAL A 24 -2.75 -12.70 3.78
C VAL A 24 -2.00 -11.95 4.87
N ILE A 25 -0.76 -11.56 4.60
CA ILE A 25 0.06 -10.73 5.49
C ILE A 25 0.03 -9.31 4.95
N VAL A 26 -0.32 -8.33 5.78
CA VAL A 26 -0.46 -6.93 5.34
C VAL A 26 0.70 -6.09 5.87
N GLY A 27 1.24 -5.23 5.00
CA GLY A 27 2.21 -4.21 5.36
C GLY A 27 1.64 -2.81 5.19
N ALA A 28 2.05 -1.90 6.08
CA ALA A 28 1.83 -0.47 5.96
C ALA A 28 3.18 0.25 6.03
N PHE A 29 3.45 1.13 5.07
CA PHE A 29 4.69 1.91 5.03
C PHE A 29 4.38 3.40 5.20
N SER A 30 4.89 4.00 6.27
CA SER A 30 4.58 5.40 6.60
C SER A 30 5.32 6.38 5.70
N TYR A 31 4.61 7.42 5.28
CA TYR A 31 5.19 8.63 4.67
C TYR A 31 4.88 9.90 5.47
N SER A 32 4.51 9.74 6.75
CA SER A 32 4.19 10.85 7.65
C SER A 32 5.36 11.83 7.81
N SER A 33 6.59 11.31 7.85
CA SER A 33 7.81 12.05 8.14
C SER A 33 8.68 12.30 6.91
N SER A 34 8.18 12.01 5.71
CA SER A 34 8.92 12.30 4.48
C SER A 34 9.06 13.81 4.30
N SER A 35 10.15 14.34 4.85
CA SER A 35 10.66 15.67 4.61
C SER A 35 11.19 15.66 3.19
N SER A 36 10.37 16.12 2.25
CA SER A 36 10.92 16.48 0.96
C SER A 36 11.79 17.72 1.19
N ASN A 37 13.01 17.68 0.65
CA ASN A 37 13.82 18.87 0.43
C ASN A 37 13.20 19.74 -0.68
N TYR A 38 11.87 19.91 -0.70
CA TYR A 38 11.26 21.03 -1.40
C TYR A 38 11.59 22.27 -0.56
N SER A 39 12.84 22.69 -0.66
CA SER A 39 13.21 24.04 -0.28
C SER A 39 12.38 24.97 -1.12
N ASP A 40 11.62 25.81 -0.45
CA ASP A 40 10.99 27.02 -0.96
C ASP A 40 12.11 27.94 -1.48
N GLN A 41 12.70 27.59 -2.62
CA GLN A 41 13.73 28.37 -3.31
C GLN A 41 13.11 28.91 -4.59
N SER A 42 12.17 29.83 -4.45
CA SER A 42 11.87 30.79 -5.51
C SER A 42 12.32 32.18 -5.06
N SER A 43 13.56 32.50 -5.41
CA SER A 43 13.98 33.88 -5.62
C SER A 43 13.06 34.48 -6.69
N ALA A 44 12.14 35.33 -6.24
CA ALA A 44 11.08 35.93 -7.03
C ALA A 44 11.63 36.73 -8.21
N THR A 45 11.50 36.25 -9.46
CA THR A 45 11.59 37.13 -10.64
C THR A 45 10.87 36.66 -11.92
N GLU A 46 10.20 35.50 -11.97
CA GLU A 46 9.30 35.15 -13.08
C GLU A 46 8.06 34.46 -12.50
N ILE A 47 6.92 34.43 -13.22
CA ILE A 47 5.63 33.93 -12.71
C ILE A 47 5.81 32.54 -12.08
N ASP A 48 5.88 32.52 -10.75
CA ASP A 48 6.14 31.31 -9.96
C ASP A 48 4.82 30.52 -9.87
N LEU A 49 4.54 29.73 -10.91
CA LEU A 49 3.44 28.77 -10.90
C LEU A 49 3.82 27.61 -9.98
N SER A 50 3.73 27.84 -8.68
CA SER A 50 3.85 26.80 -7.67
C SER A 50 2.53 26.04 -7.53
N ALA A 51 2.59 24.71 -7.57
CA ALA A 51 1.46 23.82 -7.35
C ALA A 51 1.78 22.82 -6.24
N ARG A 52 0.77 22.46 -5.47
CA ARG A 52 0.89 21.45 -4.40
C ARG A 52 0.39 20.11 -4.90
N VAL A 53 1.20 19.08 -4.73
CA VAL A 53 0.83 17.68 -4.99
C VAL A 53 0.63 16.93 -3.67
N ALA A 54 -0.14 15.85 -3.70
CA ALA A 54 -0.38 15.03 -2.51
C ALA A 54 0.92 14.43 -1.98
N LYS A 55 1.04 14.31 -0.64
CA LYS A 55 2.30 13.88 0.00
C LYS A 55 2.74 12.47 -0.43
N TYR A 56 1.80 11.58 -0.77
CA TYR A 56 2.10 10.21 -1.18
C TYR A 56 2.83 10.12 -2.54
N VAL A 57 2.84 11.18 -3.36
CA VAL A 57 3.56 11.20 -4.64
C VAL A 57 4.97 11.80 -4.54
N TRP A 58 5.41 12.20 -3.35
CA TRP A 58 6.73 12.82 -3.17
C TRP A 58 7.90 11.83 -3.29
N SER A 59 7.62 10.53 -3.20
CA SER A 59 8.58 9.45 -3.40
C SER A 59 7.85 8.18 -3.84
N ASP A 60 8.59 7.17 -4.28
CA ASP A 60 8.04 5.86 -4.60
C ASP A 60 7.95 4.98 -3.34
N TYR A 61 7.02 5.33 -2.44
CA TYR A 61 6.79 4.56 -1.21
C TYR A 61 6.32 3.13 -1.48
N TYR A 62 5.67 2.90 -2.63
CA TYR A 62 5.23 1.56 -3.02
C TYR A 62 6.40 0.67 -3.43
N ALA A 63 7.47 1.20 -4.04
CA ALA A 63 8.70 0.43 -4.27
C ALA A 63 9.33 -0.01 -2.94
N GLN A 64 9.45 0.88 -1.97
CA GLN A 64 10.00 0.58 -0.64
C GLN A 64 9.15 -0.46 0.11
N LEU A 65 7.82 -0.35 0.01
CA LEU A 65 6.92 -1.35 0.56
C LEU A 65 7.08 -2.72 -0.12
N ARG A 66 7.16 -2.76 -1.45
CA ARG A 66 7.35 -4.01 -2.21
C ARG A 66 8.68 -4.69 -1.88
N GLU A 67 9.75 -3.93 -1.71
CA GLU A 67 11.05 -4.45 -1.27
C GLU A 67 10.93 -5.13 0.11
N SER A 68 10.33 -4.42 1.07
CA SER A 68 10.13 -4.92 2.45
C SER A 68 9.26 -6.19 2.49
N LEU A 69 8.14 -6.20 1.76
CA LEU A 69 7.28 -7.38 1.62
C LEU A 69 7.97 -8.51 0.85
N GLY A 70 8.86 -8.15 -0.09
CA GLY A 70 9.66 -9.07 -0.87
C GLY A 70 10.58 -9.92 0.00
N GLU A 71 11.20 -9.34 1.02
CA GLU A 71 12.05 -10.08 1.97
C GLU A 71 11.23 -11.09 2.79
N VAL A 72 10.04 -10.70 3.27
CA VAL A 72 9.13 -11.62 3.96
C VAL A 72 8.66 -12.74 3.03
N ALA A 73 8.32 -12.41 1.78
CA ALA A 73 7.91 -13.39 0.79
C ALA A 73 9.04 -14.36 0.41
N LYS A 74 10.30 -13.90 0.34
CA LYS A 74 11.47 -14.76 0.15
C LYS A 74 11.62 -15.75 1.29
N LYS A 75 11.44 -15.30 2.54
CA LYS A 75 11.49 -16.19 3.71
C LYS A 75 10.40 -17.26 3.64
N LEU A 76 9.14 -16.87 3.39
CA LEU A 76 8.03 -17.82 3.23
C LEU A 76 8.31 -18.86 2.12
N LYS A 77 8.89 -18.42 1.00
CA LYS A 77 9.29 -19.32 -0.10
C LYS A 77 10.41 -20.27 0.31
N SER A 78 11.41 -19.80 1.07
CA SER A 78 12.47 -20.66 1.59
C SER A 78 11.95 -21.72 2.56
N ASP A 79 10.85 -21.43 3.26
CA ASP A 79 10.17 -22.36 4.16
C ASP A 79 9.18 -23.30 3.43
N GLY A 80 9.11 -23.25 2.09
CA GLY A 80 8.31 -24.15 1.25
C GLY A 80 6.90 -23.66 0.91
N HIS A 81 6.54 -22.42 1.28
CA HIS A 81 5.24 -21.85 0.96
C HIS A 81 5.25 -21.09 -0.37
N ARG A 82 4.08 -20.94 -1.00
CA ARG A 82 3.90 -20.02 -2.13
C ARG A 82 3.55 -18.64 -1.60
N ALA A 83 4.13 -17.58 -2.17
CA ALA A 83 3.89 -16.21 -1.74
C ALA A 83 3.92 -15.24 -2.93
N VAL A 84 2.93 -14.35 -3.01
CA VAL A 84 2.79 -13.30 -4.04
C VAL A 84 2.62 -11.95 -3.35
N VAL A 85 3.48 -11.00 -3.68
CA VAL A 85 3.42 -9.62 -3.18
C VAL A 85 2.49 -8.81 -4.08
N LEU A 86 1.59 -8.03 -3.48
CA LEU A 86 0.69 -7.08 -4.16
C LEU A 86 0.75 -5.73 -3.44
N ALA A 87 0.65 -4.63 -4.18
CA ALA A 87 0.49 -3.29 -3.61
C ALA A 87 -0.10 -2.33 -4.66
N ASP A 88 -1.17 -1.59 -4.33
CA ASP A 88 -1.87 -0.70 -5.29
C ASP A 88 -2.26 -1.42 -6.59
N ASP A 89 -2.59 -2.70 -6.48
CA ASP A 89 -2.96 -3.57 -7.58
C ASP A 89 -4.48 -3.83 -7.55
N ASN A 90 -5.07 -4.03 -8.73
CA ASN A 90 -6.48 -4.41 -8.88
C ASN A 90 -6.74 -5.90 -8.59
N ALA A 91 -5.76 -6.63 -8.06
CA ALA A 91 -5.90 -8.02 -7.63
C ALA A 91 -6.42 -8.17 -6.19
N ILE A 92 -6.45 -7.08 -5.40
CA ILE A 92 -6.94 -7.12 -4.02
C ILE A 92 -7.47 -5.75 -3.57
N VAL A 93 -8.34 -5.70 -2.56
CA VAL A 93 -8.81 -4.45 -1.95
C VAL A 93 -7.93 -4.12 -0.73
N ASP A 94 -6.84 -3.38 -0.94
CA ASP A 94 -5.80 -3.15 0.09
C ASP A 94 -6.34 -2.66 1.44
N ARG A 95 -7.23 -1.66 1.44
CA ARG A 95 -7.81 -1.11 2.68
C ARG A 95 -8.68 -2.12 3.43
N GLU A 96 -9.45 -2.93 2.70
CA GLU A 96 -10.33 -3.93 3.30
C GLU A 96 -9.50 -5.05 3.93
N VAL A 97 -8.49 -5.55 3.21
CA VAL A 97 -7.59 -6.58 3.74
C VAL A 97 -6.81 -6.07 4.95
N ALA A 98 -6.37 -4.81 4.94
CA ALA A 98 -5.72 -4.20 6.08
C ALA A 98 -6.65 -4.07 7.30
N TYR A 99 -7.93 -3.75 7.09
CA TYR A 99 -8.94 -3.75 8.14
C TYR A 99 -9.17 -5.16 8.71
N GLN A 100 -9.36 -6.16 7.84
CA GLN A 100 -9.54 -7.57 8.25
C GLN A 100 -8.31 -8.13 8.98
N ALA A 101 -7.10 -7.69 8.61
CA ALA A 101 -5.85 -8.02 9.30
C ALA A 101 -5.66 -7.28 10.63
N GLY A 102 -6.57 -6.38 11.01
CA GLY A 102 -6.55 -5.68 12.29
C GLY A 102 -5.55 -4.52 12.38
N LEU A 103 -5.06 -3.98 11.25
CA LEU A 103 -4.12 -2.84 11.29
C LEU A 103 -4.77 -1.57 11.86
N GLY A 104 -6.07 -1.39 11.69
CA GLY A 104 -6.75 -0.14 12.02
C GLY A 104 -8.24 -0.19 11.78
N TRP A 105 -8.86 0.99 11.68
CA TRP A 105 -10.29 1.14 11.41
C TRP A 105 -10.56 2.15 10.30
N PHE A 106 -11.75 2.10 9.69
CA PHE A 106 -12.15 3.08 8.69
C PHE A 106 -12.52 4.42 9.33
N GLY A 107 -11.87 5.49 8.89
CA GLY A 107 -12.31 6.86 9.15
C GLY A 107 -13.51 7.23 8.27
N LYS A 108 -14.23 8.30 8.64
CA LYS A 108 -15.33 8.87 7.83
C LYS A 108 -14.89 9.35 6.43
N ASN A 109 -13.58 9.51 6.22
CA ASN A 109 -12.96 9.87 4.95
C ASN A 109 -12.56 8.64 4.09
N SER A 110 -13.01 7.44 4.48
CA SER A 110 -12.74 6.16 3.81
C SER A 110 -11.28 5.70 3.83
N ASN A 111 -10.40 6.41 4.53
CA ASN A 111 -9.04 5.92 4.78
C ASN A 111 -9.02 5.00 5.99
N LEU A 112 -8.10 4.04 5.96
CA LEU A 112 -7.74 3.28 7.14
C LEU A 112 -6.94 4.19 8.09
N LEU A 113 -7.25 4.12 9.38
CA LEU A 113 -6.58 4.85 10.46
C LEU A 113 -5.86 3.85 11.36
N ILE A 114 -4.56 4.05 11.54
CA ILE A 114 -3.74 3.29 12.49
C ILE A 114 -3.55 4.14 13.74
N SER A 115 -3.78 3.57 14.91
CA SER A 115 -3.64 4.28 16.20
C SER A 115 -2.22 4.87 16.33
N GLY A 116 -2.12 6.15 16.67
CA GLY A 116 -0.86 6.89 16.77
C GLY A 116 -0.20 7.28 15.44
N ALA A 117 -0.54 6.64 14.31
CA ALA A 117 0.08 6.90 13.00
C ALA A 117 -0.82 7.66 11.99
N GLY A 118 -2.12 7.75 12.25
CA GLY A 118 -3.06 8.44 11.36
C GLY A 118 -3.31 7.66 10.07
N SER A 119 -3.33 8.33 8.92
CA SER A 119 -3.57 7.72 7.59
C SER A 119 -2.42 7.95 6.58
N TYR A 120 -1.25 8.40 7.04
CA TYR A 120 -0.11 8.74 6.18
C TYR A 120 0.77 7.51 5.94
N PHE A 121 0.22 6.53 5.22
CA PHE A 121 0.91 5.32 4.80
C PHE A 121 0.37 4.76 3.49
N VAL A 122 1.21 4.01 2.78
CA VAL A 122 0.79 3.14 1.67
C VAL A 122 0.57 1.72 2.19
N LEU A 123 -0.32 0.97 1.55
CA LEU A 123 -0.69 -0.39 1.92
C LEU A 123 -0.28 -1.38 0.83
N GLY A 124 -0.09 -2.63 1.25
CA GLY A 124 0.21 -3.75 0.37
C GLY A 124 0.19 -5.03 1.18
N CYS A 125 0.29 -6.16 0.50
CA CYS A 125 0.14 -7.46 1.15
C CYS A 125 0.96 -8.56 0.48
N ILE A 126 1.01 -9.70 1.17
CA ILE A 126 1.51 -10.96 0.67
C ILE A 126 0.36 -11.95 0.77
N ILE A 127 -0.11 -12.47 -0.37
CA ILE A 127 -1.00 -13.63 -0.39
C ILE A 127 -0.12 -14.88 -0.35
N THR A 128 -0.36 -15.78 0.61
CA THR A 128 0.49 -16.95 0.81
C THR A 128 -0.27 -18.23 1.13
N SER A 129 0.38 -19.37 0.90
CA SER A 129 -0.11 -20.70 1.27
C SER A 129 0.36 -21.16 2.66
N ALA A 130 0.98 -20.27 3.43
CA ALA A 130 1.29 -20.49 4.85
C ALA A 130 0.02 -20.43 5.70
#